data_AF-A0A6L2ZZC6-F1
#
_entry.id   AF-A0A6L2ZZC6-F1
#
_cell.length_a   1.000
_cell.length_b   1.000
_cell.length_c   1.000
_cell.angle_alpha   90.00
_cell.angle_beta   90.00
_cell.angle_gamma   90.00
#
_symmetry.space_group_name_H-M   'P 1'
#
loop_
_entity.id
_entity.type
_entity.pdbx_description
1 polymer ?
#
loop_
_entity_poly.entity_id
_entity_poly.type
_entity_poly.pdbx_seq_one_letter_code
_entity_poly.pdbx_strand_id
1 'polypeptide(L)'
;MTQETWKKLEYINSPRIVGKIIGEYEISNYGNLRQVLTDNIRRNLKLNTSSDQRPRYSFVLDNGKRVMPFMHQLVAQTFIDNPEGLPNVKHVDGNKDNNYVGNLRWSN
;
A
#
# COMPACT_ATOMS: atom_id res chain seq x y z
N MET A 1 -6.17 -10.51 -19.14
CA MET A 1 -6.26 -10.48 -17.66
C MET A 1 -4.84 -10.29 -17.16
N THR A 2 -4.54 -9.21 -16.46
CA THR A 2 -3.21 -9.01 -15.88
C THR A 2 -3.05 -9.96 -14.69
N GLN A 3 -1.86 -10.57 -14.57
CA GLN A 3 -1.56 -11.47 -13.45
C GLN A 3 -1.38 -10.66 -12.16
N GLU A 4 -1.84 -11.20 -11.03
CA GLU A 4 -1.51 -10.62 -9.73
C GLU A 4 -0.02 -10.84 -9.42
N THR A 5 0.68 -9.74 -9.15
CA THR A 5 2.10 -9.74 -8.79
C THR A 5 2.27 -9.17 -7.39
N TRP A 6 3.18 -9.75 -6.61
CA TRP A 6 3.44 -9.38 -5.22
C TRP A 6 4.85 -8.81 -5.10
N LYS A 7 5.01 -7.73 -4.31
CA LYS A 7 6.30 -7.15 -3.97
C LYS A 7 6.41 -6.96 -2.45
N LYS A 8 7.63 -7.04 -1.92
CA LYS A 8 7.89 -6.74 -0.51
C LYS A 8 7.54 -5.28 -0.20
N LEU A 9 6.94 -5.07 0.96
CA LEU A 9 6.60 -3.76 1.49
C LEU A 9 7.42 -3.52 2.76
N GLU A 10 8.62 -2.99 2.59
CA GLU A 10 9.59 -2.81 3.69
C GLU A 10 9.54 -1.39 4.28
N TYR A 11 9.08 -0.42 3.50
CA TYR A 11 9.17 0.99 3.82
C TYR A 11 7.92 1.75 3.37
N ILE A 12 7.51 2.76 4.14
CA ILE A 12 6.47 3.70 3.74
C ILE A 12 7.15 5.03 3.43
N ASN A 13 6.99 5.52 2.21
CA ASN A 13 7.55 6.80 1.77
C ASN A 13 6.42 7.73 1.30
N SER A 14 5.64 8.24 2.26
CA SER A 14 4.54 9.17 2.03
C SER A 14 4.90 10.54 2.62
N PRO A 15 4.43 11.67 2.04
CA PRO A 15 4.74 13.01 2.56
C PRO A 15 4.47 13.22 4.06
N ARG A 16 3.59 12.43 4.66
CA ARG A 16 3.22 12.50 6.09
C ARG A 16 3.78 11.37 6.95
N ILE A 17 4.24 10.28 6.31
CA ILE A 17 4.61 9.03 6.98
C ILE A 17 5.84 8.48 6.27
N VAL A 18 6.96 8.48 7.00
CA VAL A 18 8.25 8.02 6.50
C VAL A 18 8.82 7.06 7.55
N GLY A 19 9.16 5.84 7.16
CA GLY A 19 9.81 4.88 8.06
C GLY A 19 9.73 3.42 7.60
N LYS A 20 10.59 2.60 8.21
CA LYS A 20 10.67 1.16 7.96
C LYS A 20 9.56 0.44 8.73
N ILE A 21 8.88 -0.50 8.07
CA ILE A 21 7.83 -1.31 8.69
C ILE A 21 8.47 -2.41 9.54
N ILE A 22 7.95 -2.64 10.74
CA ILE A 22 8.31 -3.81 11.56
C ILE A 22 7.50 -5.02 11.10
N GLY A 23 8.21 -6.08 10.72
CA GLY A 23 7.66 -7.33 10.20
C GLY A 23 7.78 -7.42 8.68
N GLU A 24 7.52 -8.61 8.15
CA GLU A 24 7.59 -8.87 6.70
C GLU A 24 6.21 -8.84 6.07
N TYR A 25 6.03 -7.96 5.09
CA TYR A 25 4.77 -7.80 4.37
C TYR A 25 5.00 -7.81 2.87
N GLU A 26 3.99 -8.29 2.16
CA GLU A 26 3.93 -8.19 0.71
C GLU A 26 2.61 -7.52 0.33
N ILE A 27 2.68 -6.64 -0.67
CA ILE A 27 1.52 -5.98 -1.27
C ILE A 27 1.43 -6.38 -2.73
N SER A 28 0.20 -6.61 -3.20
CA SER A 28 -0.05 -6.95 -4.59
C SER A 28 -0.36 -5.73 -5.45
N ASN A 29 -0.22 -5.87 -6.76
CA ASN A 29 -0.65 -4.85 -7.73
C ASN A 29 -2.18 -4.63 -7.74
N TYR A 30 -2.97 -5.44 -7.04
CA TYR A 30 -4.41 -5.23 -6.82
C TYR A 30 -4.72 -4.55 -5.48
N GLY A 31 -3.70 -4.27 -4.67
CA GLY A 31 -3.87 -3.69 -3.32
C GLY A 31 -4.23 -4.70 -2.25
N ASN A 32 -4.04 -6.00 -2.50
CA ASN A 32 -4.12 -7.01 -1.46
C ASN A 32 -2.86 -6.98 -0.59
N LEU A 33 -3.01 -7.21 0.70
CA LEU A 33 -1.91 -7.20 1.67
C LEU A 33 -1.82 -8.56 2.36
N ARG A 34 -0.60 -9.05 2.52
CA ARG A 34 -0.32 -10.26 3.32
C ARG A 34 0.92 -10.08 4.17
N GLN A 35 0.94 -10.78 5.30
CA GLN A 35 2.10 -10.91 6.17
C GLN A 35 2.85 -12.19 5.82
N VAL A 36 4.17 -12.11 5.76
CA VAL A 36 5.05 -13.28 5.70
C VAL A 36 5.45 -13.61 7.13
N LEU A 37 5.07 -14.79 7.58
CA LEU A 37 5.36 -15.32 8.92
C LEU A 37 6.57 -16.25 8.87
N THR A 38 6.90 -16.85 10.01
CA THR A 38 7.87 -17.95 10.08
C THR A 38 7.52 -19.05 9.08
N ASP A 39 8.55 -19.77 8.62
CA ASP A 39 8.42 -20.85 7.62
C ASP A 39 7.86 -20.40 6.26
N ASN A 40 7.98 -19.10 5.94
CA ASN A 40 7.45 -18.49 4.71
C ASN A 40 5.92 -18.65 4.54
N ILE A 41 5.19 -18.81 5.65
CA ILE A 41 3.72 -18.86 5.63
C ILE A 41 3.19 -17.47 5.29
N ARG A 42 2.33 -17.40 4.27
CA ARG A 42 1.71 -16.15 3.81
C ARG A 42 0.28 -16.05 4.31
N ARG A 43 0.04 -15.09 5.21
CA ARG A 43 -1.27 -14.82 5.78
C ARG A 43 -1.88 -13.57 5.15
N ASN A 44 -2.99 -13.74 4.43
CA ASN A 44 -3.76 -12.62 3.91
C ASN A 44 -4.32 -11.77 5.06
N LEU A 45 -4.19 -10.45 4.93
CA LEU A 45 -4.61 -9.49 5.94
C LEU A 45 -5.91 -8.82 5.53
N LYS A 46 -6.82 -8.68 6.48
CA LYS A 46 -8.04 -7.91 6.28
C LYS A 46 -7.72 -6.43 6.40
N LEU A 47 -8.07 -5.68 5.36
CA LEU A 47 -7.94 -4.23 5.34
C LEU A 47 -9.06 -3.60 6.17
N ASN A 48 -8.75 -2.46 6.79
CA ASN A 48 -9.74 -1.61 7.42
C ASN A 48 -10.31 -0.67 6.37
N THR A 49 -11.64 -0.55 6.32
CA THR A 49 -12.32 0.40 5.45
C THR A 49 -13.18 1.29 6.33
N SER A 50 -12.99 2.62 6.26
CA SER A 50 -13.90 3.57 6.91
C SER A 50 -15.16 3.77 6.10
N SER A 51 -16.09 4.56 6.65
CA SER A 51 -17.16 5.21 5.90
C SER A 51 -16.71 5.92 4.61
N ASP A 52 -15.44 6.34 4.51
CA ASP A 52 -14.86 7.01 3.35
C ASP A 52 -14.48 6.09 2.18
N GLN A 53 -14.67 4.76 2.32
CA GLN A 53 -14.31 3.74 1.32
C GLN A 53 -12.84 3.83 0.91
N ARG A 54 -11.95 4.07 1.88
CA ARG A 54 -10.50 4.09 1.64
C ARG A 54 -9.82 2.98 2.43
N PRO A 55 -9.52 1.84 1.79
CA PRO A 55 -8.85 0.72 2.44
C PRO A 55 -7.50 1.14 3.02
N ARG A 56 -7.22 0.69 4.25
CA ARG A 56 -6.01 1.01 5.01
C ARG A 56 -5.64 -0.11 6.00
N TYR A 57 -4.39 -0.14 6.42
CA TYR A 57 -3.88 -1.14 7.38
C TYR A 57 -2.97 -0.47 8.39
N SER A 58 -2.98 -0.94 9.63
CA SER A 58 -2.16 -0.37 10.69
C SER A 58 -0.81 -1.08 10.72
N PHE A 59 0.26 -0.32 10.50
CA PHE A 59 1.64 -0.78 10.63
C PHE A 59 2.28 -0.17 11.88
N VAL A 60 3.27 -0.87 12.42
CA VAL A 60 4.20 -0.32 13.41
C VAL A 60 5.52 -0.07 12.69
N LEU A 61 6.07 1.13 12.87
CA LEU A 61 7.36 1.51 12.31
C LEU A 61 8.50 1.19 13.29
N ASP A 62 9.72 1.15 12.79
CA ASP A 62 10.96 0.96 13.56
C ASP A 62 11.14 1.93 14.73
N ASN A 63 10.65 3.16 14.59
CA ASN A 63 10.61 4.16 15.67
C ASN A 63 9.48 3.93 16.70
N GLY A 64 8.78 2.79 16.64
CA GLY A 64 7.65 2.45 17.52
C GLY A 64 6.33 3.14 17.18
N LYS A 65 6.30 4.06 16.21
CA LYS A 65 5.08 4.78 15.82
C LYS A 65 4.12 3.85 15.08
N ARG A 66 2.86 3.85 15.50
CA ARG A 66 1.76 3.23 14.77
C ARG A 66 1.27 4.18 13.68
N VAL A 67 1.17 3.68 12.46
CA VAL A 67 0.71 4.45 11.29
C VAL A 67 -0.39 3.69 10.54
N MET A 68 -1.18 4.41 9.74
CA MET A 68 -2.32 3.83 9.01
C MET A 68 -2.39 4.40 7.58
N PRO A 69 -1.41 4.08 6.71
CA PRO A 69 -1.40 4.53 5.32
C PRO A 69 -2.57 3.98 4.51
N PHE A 70 -2.95 4.69 3.44
CA PHE A 70 -3.95 4.22 2.49
C PHE A 70 -3.35 3.21 1.50
N MET A 71 -4.14 2.21 1.11
CA MET A 71 -3.65 1.15 0.23
C MET A 71 -3.26 1.64 -1.16
N HIS A 72 -4.05 2.53 -1.78
CA HIS A 72 -3.66 3.12 -3.07
C HIS A 72 -2.29 3.81 -3.03
N GLN A 73 -1.92 4.46 -1.93
CA GLN A 73 -0.61 5.10 -1.80
C GLN A 73 0.51 4.06 -1.74
N LEU A 74 0.32 2.99 -0.98
CA LEU A 74 1.31 1.90 -0.90
C LEU A 74 1.47 1.18 -2.23
N VAL A 75 0.38 0.89 -2.95
CA VAL A 75 0.43 0.28 -4.28
C VAL A 75 1.18 1.20 -5.24
N ALA A 76 0.82 2.49 -5.31
CA ALA A 76 1.52 3.43 -6.19
C ALA A 76 3.00 3.52 -5.86
N GLN A 77 3.38 3.67 -4.58
CA GLN A 77 4.78 3.69 -4.14
C GLN A 77 5.57 2.41 -4.51
N THR A 78 4.89 1.26 -4.57
CA THR A 78 5.54 -0.03 -4.78
C THR A 78 5.64 -0.42 -6.27
N PHE A 79 4.72 0.09 -7.09
CA PHE A 79 4.57 -0.35 -8.48
C PHE A 79 4.64 0.76 -9.53
N ILE A 80 4.57 2.04 -9.14
CA ILE A 80 4.55 3.18 -10.06
C ILE A 80 5.69 4.13 -9.71
N ASP A 81 6.67 4.26 -10.60
CA ASP A 81 7.74 5.23 -10.45
C ASP A 81 7.18 6.65 -10.36
N ASN A 82 7.78 7.47 -9.50
CA ASN A 82 7.40 8.87 -9.29
C ASN A 82 8.59 9.80 -9.58
N PRO A 83 9.07 9.87 -10.84
CA PRO A 83 10.25 10.67 -11.19
C PRO A 83 10.05 12.17 -10.94
N GLU A 84 8.80 12.64 -10.99
CA GLU A 84 8.42 14.04 -10.77
C GLU A 84 8.23 14.39 -9.29
N GLY A 85 8.31 13.42 -8.38
CA GLY A 85 8.15 13.65 -6.94
C GLY A 85 6.77 14.17 -6.54
N LEU A 86 5.72 13.81 -7.29
CA LEU A 86 4.35 14.27 -7.06
C LEU A 86 3.82 13.78 -5.70
N PRO A 87 3.10 14.61 -4.94
CA PRO A 87 2.76 14.29 -3.55
C PRO A 87 1.53 13.39 -3.40
N ASN A 88 0.62 13.37 -4.38
CA ASN A 88 -0.69 12.75 -4.27
C ASN A 88 -0.86 11.57 -5.24
N VAL A 89 -1.76 10.66 -4.89
CA VAL A 89 -2.16 9.52 -5.74
C VAL A 89 -3.67 9.62 -5.94
N LYS A 90 -4.12 9.46 -7.17
CA LYS A 90 -5.54 9.51 -7.55
C LYS A 90 -5.98 8.21 -8.22
N HIS A 91 -7.20 7.81 -7.93
CA HIS A 91 -7.94 6.78 -8.66
C HIS A 91 -8.44 7.35 -9.99
N VAL A 92 -8.15 6.69 -11.10
CA VAL A 92 -8.51 7.14 -12.45
C VAL A 92 -10.01 7.02 -12.68
N ASP A 93 -10.63 5.94 -12.20
CA ASP A 93 -12.07 5.68 -12.29
C ASP A 93 -12.92 6.40 -11.22
N GLY A 94 -12.28 7.07 -10.26
CA GLY A 94 -12.94 7.70 -9.11
C GLY A 94 -13.41 6.73 -8.01
N ASN A 95 -13.28 5.42 -8.21
CA ASN A 95 -13.62 4.39 -7.23
C ASN A 95 -12.46 4.15 -6.26
N LYS A 96 -12.63 4.61 -5.01
CA LYS A 96 -11.60 4.58 -3.96
C LYS A 96 -11.26 3.18 -3.45
N ASP A 97 -12.12 2.20 -3.68
CA ASP A 97 -11.87 0.80 -3.32
C ASP A 97 -11.04 0.07 -4.38
N ASN A 98 -11.02 0.57 -5.62
CA ASN A 98 -10.25 -0.03 -6.71
C ASN A 98 -8.77 0.36 -6.65
N ASN A 99 -8.02 -0.31 -5.78
CA ASN A 99 -6.58 -0.06 -5.59
C ASN A 99 -5.68 -0.79 -6.60
N TYR A 100 -6.24 -1.26 -7.72
CA TYR A 100 -5.43 -1.84 -8.79
C TYR A 100 -4.45 -0.82 -9.35
N VAL A 101 -3.18 -1.20 -9.52
CA VAL A 101 -2.10 -0.31 -9.97
C VAL A 101 -2.45 0.45 -11.25
N GLY A 102 -3.11 -0.20 -12.21
CA GLY A 102 -3.52 0.46 -13.47
C GLY A 102 -4.64 1.48 -13.30
N ASN A 103 -5.32 1.48 -12.15
CA ASN A 103 -6.31 2.49 -11.78
C ASN A 103 -5.69 3.64 -10.96
N LEU A 104 -4.39 3.62 -10.70
CA LEU A 104 -3.73 4.63 -9.88
C LEU A 104 -2.76 5.47 -10.70
N ARG A 105 -2.65 6.75 -10.37
CA ARG A 105 -1.62 7.63 -10.91
C ARG A 105 -1.18 8.66 -9.90
N TRP A 106 0.06 9.08 -10.01
CA TRP A 106 0.59 10.23 -9.29
C TRP A 106 -0.07 11.53 -9.79
N SER A 107 -0.27 12.49 -8.90
CA SER A 107 -0.82 13.81 -9.23
C SER A 107 -0.35 14.89 -8.25
N ASN A 108 -0.47 16.15 -8.69
CA ASN A 108 -0.48 17.31 -7.81
C ASN A 108 -1.75 17.35 -6.94
#